data_AF-A0A957NUH1-F1
#
_entry.id   AF-A0A957NUH1-F1
#
_cell.length_a   1.000
_cell.length_b   1.000
_cell.length_c   1.000
_cell.angle_alpha   90.00
_cell.angle_beta   90.00
_cell.angle_gamma   90.00
#
_symmetry.space_group_name_H-M   'P 1'
#
loop_
_entity.id
_entity.type
_entity.pdbx_description
1 polymer ?
#
loop_
_entity_poly.entity_id
_entity_poly.type
_entity_poly.pdbx_seq_one_letter_code
_entity_poly.pdbx_strand_id
1 'polypeptide(L)' 'MTVAFFVDQIFWRDEQGISSNEAYTLFPMSLQQHFDEVVLLGRLAPEVGRRPYALPDSGVRLCPLPYYSSVFASWRQ' A
#
# COMPACT_ATOMS: atom_id res chain seq x y z
N MET A 1 16.06 0.61 -11.78
CA MET A 1 14.83 1.17 -12.36
C MET A 1 13.69 1.07 -11.36
N THR A 2 12.88 2.11 -11.21
CA THR A 2 11.70 2.14 -10.31
C THR A 2 10.42 1.85 -11.09
N VAL A 3 9.51 1.07 -10.50
CA VAL A 3 8.16 0.82 -11.04
C VAL A 3 7.09 1.21 -10.02
N ALA A 4 5.99 1.78 -10.48
CA ALA A 4 4.88 2.19 -9.62
C ALA A 4 3.59 1.45 -9.98
N PHE A 5 2.87 0.98 -8.96
CA PHE A 5 1.59 0.30 -9.08
C PHE A 5 0.50 1.11 -8.41
N PHE A 6 -0.47 1.57 -9.19
CA PHE A 6 -1.71 2.11 -8.65
C PHE A 6 -2.62 0.96 -8.24
N VAL A 7 -2.77 0.78 -6.93
CA VAL A 7 -3.53 -0.35 -6.36
C VAL A 7 -4.83 0.08 -5.69
N ASP A 8 -4.96 1.36 -5.31
CA ASP A 8 -6.09 1.92 -4.54
C ASP A 8 -6.51 1.08 -3.30
N GLN A 9 -5.60 0.26 -2.78
CA GLN A 9 -5.79 -0.53 -1.57
C GLN A 9 -5.57 0.32 -0.33
N ILE A 10 -6.12 -0.14 0.80
CA ILE A 10 -5.87 0.46 2.10
C ILE A 10 -4.68 -0.24 2.75
N PHE A 11 -3.78 0.55 3.32
CA PHE A 11 -2.65 0.12 4.10
C PHE A 11 -2.79 0.64 5.53
N TRP A 12 -2.24 -0.10 6.49
CA TRP A 12 -2.18 0.28 7.89
C TRP A 12 -0.73 0.33 8.34
N ARG A 13 -0.45 1.19 9.31
CA ARG A 13 0.88 1.33 9.90
C ARG A 13 0.81 1.06 11.40
N ASP A 14 1.79 0.34 11.90
CA ASP A 14 2.09 0.17 13.31
C ASP A 14 3.61 0.26 13.57
N GLU A 15 4.05 -0.12 14.77
CA GLU A 15 5.46 -0.14 15.15
C GLU A 15 6.30 -1.12 14.33
N GLN A 16 5.66 -2.12 13.71
CA GLN A 16 6.30 -3.15 12.88
C GLN A 16 6.20 -2.85 11.38
N GLY A 17 5.83 -1.62 10.99
CA GLY A 17 5.85 -1.16 9.61
C GLY A 17 4.47 -1.07 8.97
N ILE A 18 4.43 -1.27 7.65
CA ILE A 18 3.21 -1.10 6.84
C ILE A 18 2.65 -2.47 6.45
N SER A 19 1.33 -2.61 6.47
CA SER A 19 0.65 -3.85 6.06
C SER A 19 -0.67 -3.59 5.32
N SER A 20 -1.12 -4.57 4.55
CA SER A 20 -2.38 -4.56 3.80
C SER A 20 -3.24 -5.78 4.16
N ASN A 21 -4.55 -5.67 4.00
CA ASN A 21 -5.50 -6.78 4.14
C ASN A 21 -5.80 -7.50 2.81
N GLU A 22 -5.28 -6.99 1.70
CA GLU A 22 -5.54 -7.51 0.36
C GLU A 22 -4.34 -8.33 -0.15
N ALA A 23 -4.57 -9.61 -0.45
CA ALA A 23 -3.53 -10.52 -0.92
C ALA A 23 -2.88 -10.08 -2.24
N TYR A 24 -3.59 -9.27 -3.04
CA TYR A 24 -3.06 -8.76 -4.31
C TYR A 24 -1.77 -7.96 -4.14
N THR A 25 -1.53 -7.31 -2.98
CA THR A 25 -0.26 -6.63 -2.68
C THR A 25 0.97 -7.57 -2.79
N LEU A 26 0.79 -8.89 -2.61
CA LEU A 26 1.89 -9.87 -2.78
C LEU A 26 2.44 -9.91 -4.22
N PHE A 27 1.61 -9.64 -5.23
CA PHE A 27 2.04 -9.67 -6.63
C PHE A 27 2.99 -8.50 -6.97
N PRO A 28 2.64 -7.21 -6.74
CA PRO A 28 3.58 -6.12 -6.97
C PRO A 28 4.87 -6.27 -6.16
N MET A 29 4.78 -6.74 -4.91
CA MET A 29 5.97 -6.92 -4.06
C MET A 29 6.94 -7.97 -4.59
N SER A 30 6.47 -9.01 -5.29
CA SER A 30 7.37 -10.02 -5.85
C SER A 30 8.27 -9.46 -6.95
N LEU A 31 7.87 -8.35 -7.58
CA LEU A 31 8.64 -7.68 -8.63
C LEU A 31 9.89 -6.96 -8.13
N GLN A 32 10.09 -6.84 -6.81
CA GLN A 32 11.34 -6.32 -6.24
C GLN A 32 12.59 -7.12 -6.69
N GLN A 33 12.41 -8.34 -7.21
CA GLN A 33 13.49 -9.15 -7.81
C GLN A 33 13.94 -8.63 -9.19
N HIS A 34 13.16 -7.76 -9.82
CA HIS A 34 13.37 -7.26 -11.19
C HIS A 34 13.54 -5.74 -11.28
N PHE A 35 13.22 -5.03 -10.20
CA PHE A 35 13.28 -3.57 -10.12
C PHE A 35 14.03 -3.17 -8.85
N ASP A 36 14.77 -2.07 -8.90
CA ASP A 36 15.50 -1.56 -7.72
C ASP A 36 14.50 -1.12 -6.63
N GLU A 37 13.31 -0.68 -7.05
CA GLU A 37 12.26 -0.20 -6.16
C GLU A 37 10.87 -0.42 -6.77
N VAL A 38 9.96 -0.96 -5.96
CA VAL A 38 8.53 -1.04 -6.24
C VAL A 38 7.77 -0.03 -5.37
N VAL A 39 7.01 0.85 -6.00
CA VAL A 39 6.22 1.88 -5.31
C VAL A 39 4.74 1.52 -5.38
N LEU A 40 4.10 1.31 -4.24
CA LEU A 40 2.66 1.10 -4.16
C LEU A 40 1.98 2.46 -3.96
N LEU A 41 1.06 2.82 -4.87
CA LEU A 41 0.21 4.00 -4.75
C LEU A 41 -1.14 3.52 -4.20
N GLY A 42 -1.36 3.75 -2.92
CA GLY A 42 -2.55 3.31 -2.20
C GLY A 42 -2.82 4.17 -0.98
N ARG A 43 -3.95 3.95 -0.34
CA ARG A 43 -4.46 4.78 0.76
C ARG A 43 -3.87 4.32 2.09
N LEU A 44 -3.46 5.26 2.92
CA LEU A 44 -3.02 4.95 4.29
C LEU A 44 -4.18 5.21 5.25
N ALA A 45 -4.61 4.19 5.99
CA ALA A 45 -5.61 4.33 7.03
C ALA A 45 -5.13 5.28 8.14
N PRO A 46 -6.01 6.16 8.66
CA PRO A 46 -5.66 7.04 9.76
C PRO A 46 -5.51 6.27 11.08
N GLU A 47 -6.14 5.11 11.21
CA GLU A 47 -6.00 4.26 12.38
C GLU A 47 -4.72 3.41 12.34
N VAL A 48 -4.03 3.32 13.48
CA VAL A 48 -2.90 2.41 13.68
C VAL A 48 -3.38 0.96 13.59
N GLY A 49 -2.63 0.09 12.93
CA GLY A 49 -2.95 -1.33 12.93
C GLY A 49 -2.06 -2.23 12.07
N ARG A 50 -2.25 -3.53 12.29
CA ARG A 50 -1.64 -4.62 11.53
C ARG A 50 -2.67 -5.35 10.68
N ARG A 51 -2.26 -5.76 9.48
CA ARG A 51 -2.99 -6.67 8.60
C ARG A 51 -2.09 -7.82 8.12
N PRO A 52 -2.66 -8.90 7.54
CA PRO A 52 -1.91 -10.12 7.23
C PRO A 52 -0.72 -9.95 6.27
N TYR A 53 -0.76 -8.96 5.37
CA TYR A 53 0.25 -8.81 4.31
C TYR A 53 1.18 -7.63 4.61
N ALA A 54 2.28 -7.89 5.29
CA ALA A 54 3.29 -6.88 5.59
C ALA A 54 4.10 -6.50 4.33
N LEU A 55 4.43 -5.21 4.20
CA LEU A 55 5.44 -4.76 3.26
C LEU A 55 6.84 -5.11 3.80
N PRO A 56 7.80 -5.48 2.93
CA PRO A 56 9.18 -5.68 3.33
C PRO A 56 9.83 -4.34 3.73
N ASP A 57 10.88 -4.40 4.56
CA ASP A 57 11.60 -3.23 5.05
C ASP A 57 12.43 -2.52 3.96
N SER A 58 12.68 -3.19 2.81
CA SER A 58 13.43 -2.66 1.68
C SER A 58 12.86 -3.15 0.35
N GLY A 59 13.21 -2.48 -0.75
CA GLY A 59 12.77 -2.83 -2.12
C GLY A 59 11.32 -2.47 -2.45
N VAL A 60 10.48 -2.22 -1.44
CA VAL A 60 9.08 -1.79 -1.60
C VAL A 60 8.80 -0.59 -0.71
N ARG A 61 8.12 0.43 -1.24
CA ARG A 61 7.59 1.54 -0.43
C ARG A 61 6.15 1.88 -0.76
N LEU A 62 5.45 2.43 0.23
CA LEU A 62 4.14 3.04 0.04
C LEU A 62 4.29 4.53 -0.31
N CYS A 63 3.64 4.97 -1.38
CA CYS A 63 3.32 6.36 -1.63
C CYS A 63 1.86 6.60 -1.20
N PRO A 64 1.63 7.19 -0.02
CA PRO A 64 0.29 7.25 0.56
C PRO A 64 -0.59 8.26 -0.17
N LEU A 65 -1.77 7.80 -0.58
CA LEU A 65 -2.87 8.61 -1.08
C LEU A 65 -3.82 9.00 0.07
N PRO A 66 -4.61 10.09 -0.08
CA PRO A 66 -5.62 10.46 0.90
C PRO A 66 -6.59 9.32 1.21
N TYR A 67 -6.86 9.10 2.49
CA TYR A 67 -7.86 8.11 2.91
C TYR A 67 -9.28 8.61 2.62
N TYR A 68 -10.11 7.71 2.11
CA TYR A 68 -11.56 7.86 2.07
C TYR A 68 -12.19 6.50 2.39
N SER A 69 -13.28 6.52 3.16
CA SER A 69 -14.01 5.29 3.50
C SER A 69 -14.79 4.72 2.30
N SER A 70 -15.14 5.56 1.33
CA SER A 70 -15.86 5.17 0.12
C SER A 70 -15.55 6.12 -1.03
N VAL A 71 -15.33 5.58 -2.24
CA VAL A 71 -15.22 6.38 -3.48
C VAL A 71 -16.49 7.18 -3.76
N PHE A 72 -17.63 6.73 -3.25
CA PHE A 72 -18.90 7.44 -3.36
C PHE A 72 -19.07 8.55 -2.32
N ALA A 73 -18.22 8.61 -1.30
CA ALA A 73 -18.25 9.68 -0.30
C ALA A 73 -17.65 10.99 -0.84
N SER A 74 -16.72 10.91 -1.79
CA SER A 74 -16.05 12.05 -2.41
C SER A 74 -16.70 12.53 -3.72
N TRP A 75 -17.53 11.71 -4.38
CA TRP A 75 -18.15 12.06 -5.67
C TRP A 75 -19.35 13.03 -5.57
N ARG A 76 -19.88 13.27 -4.37
CA ARG A 76 -21.07 14.12 -4.13
C ARG A 76 -20.75 15.48 -3.46
N GLN A 77 -19.52 15.97 -3.59
CA GLN A 77 -19.15 17.33 -3.16
C GLN A 77 -19.14 18.29 -4.34
#